data_AF-A0A0Q9PT25-F1
#
_entry.id   AF-A0A0Q9PT25-F1
#
_cell.length_a   1.000
_cell.length_b   1.000
_cell.length_c   1.000
_cell.angle_alpha   90.00
_cell.angle_beta   90.00
_cell.angle_gamma   90.00
#
_symmetry.space_group_name_H-M   'P 1'
#
loop_
_entity.id
_entity.type
_entity.pdbx_description
1 polymer ?
#
loop_
_entity_poly.entity_id
_entity_poly.type
_entity_poly.pdbx_seq_one_letter_code
_entity_poly.pdbx_strand_id
1 'polypeptide(L)'
;MTERYDVLVVGAGPAGLAAAQAAASHGARVGLLDAQARHGGQVWRHDVRRGAPRAARKALDALARRRVEWLPQHQIVAAGRRTLLAETPQTAVRLVFGALVLATGARELLLPFPGWTLPGVTGAGGLQALAKQGWPVAGKRVAVAGSGPLLLAAAATLRRHGAHVLGIHEQAPATAVSAFARQLWRWPARVAQAAALRATLAGVPYRFGSFVRAAHGIDALEGIDIEDAHGSRRIACDMLAVGYGLVPNVELAALLGCATDDAGTHPRVQVDRMLRTSVANIYAAGELCGVGGLAAARIEGAIAGHVAAGAIAAATDLLPARERERRFARLLARHFALDARLRALADGDTVVCRCEDVALAALDGFDDARAAKLATRCGMGACQGRVCGSALAELGRFPRGGFRPPLFPARLASLAAADLSLPDSSIPDLST
;
A
#
# COMPACT_ATOMS: atom_id res chain seq x y z
N MET A 1 28.94 4.38 7.04
CA MET A 1 28.68 5.83 7.22
C MET A 1 27.55 6.01 8.23
N THR A 2 27.61 7.02 9.12
CA THR A 2 26.54 7.31 10.09
C THR A 2 26.02 8.72 9.88
N GLU A 3 24.70 8.85 9.68
CA GLU A 3 24.02 10.15 9.52
C GLU A 3 23.04 10.36 10.69
N ARG A 4 22.83 11.62 11.09
CA ARG A 4 22.04 11.98 12.27
C ARG A 4 20.99 13.02 11.91
N TYR A 5 19.76 12.78 12.35
CA TYR A 5 18.60 13.64 12.13
C TYR A 5 17.83 13.90 13.42
N ASP A 6 17.26 15.09 13.57
CA ASP A 6 16.32 15.37 14.65
C ASP A 6 15.02 14.62 14.38
N VAL A 7 14.54 14.66 13.13
CA VAL A 7 13.37 13.91 12.67
C VAL A 7 13.74 13.13 11.39
N LEU A 8 13.62 11.81 11.44
CA LEU A 8 13.74 10.94 10.27
C LEU A 8 12.35 10.51 9.81
N VAL A 9 12.08 10.62 8.51
CA VAL A 9 10.79 10.23 7.91
C VAL A 9 11.01 9.10 6.91
N VAL A 10 10.32 7.98 7.12
CA VAL A 10 10.40 6.80 6.24
C VAL A 10 9.18 6.74 5.33
N GLY A 11 9.40 6.96 4.04
CA GLY A 11 8.40 6.96 2.97
C GLY A 11 8.10 8.37 2.46
N ALA A 12 8.38 8.64 1.19
CA ALA A 12 8.17 9.93 0.52
C ALA A 12 6.84 10.02 -0.23
N GLY A 13 5.83 9.31 0.27
CA GLY A 13 4.44 9.50 -0.12
C GLY A 13 3.86 10.82 0.42
N PRO A 14 2.58 11.10 0.15
CA PRO A 14 1.91 12.33 0.63
C PRO A 14 1.97 12.54 2.14
N ALA A 15 1.95 11.46 2.94
CA ALA A 15 2.10 11.53 4.39
C ALA A 15 3.52 11.95 4.79
N GLY A 16 4.55 11.26 4.30
CA GLY A 16 5.92 11.62 4.68
C GLY A 16 6.38 12.97 4.14
N LEU A 17 5.93 13.38 2.95
CA LEU A 17 6.17 14.75 2.46
C LEU A 17 5.58 15.80 3.40
N ALA A 18 4.35 15.59 3.88
CA ALA A 18 3.71 16.50 4.83
C ALA A 18 4.38 16.47 6.20
N ALA A 19 4.82 15.28 6.67
CA ALA A 19 5.56 15.14 7.92
C ALA A 19 6.91 15.85 7.89
N ALA A 20 7.67 15.65 6.81
CA ALA A 20 8.97 16.30 6.63
C ALA A 20 8.82 17.83 6.57
N GLN A 21 7.83 18.33 5.83
CA GLN A 21 7.53 19.76 5.77
C GLN A 21 7.13 20.33 7.13
N ALA A 22 6.28 19.61 7.87
CA ALA A 22 5.77 20.03 9.18
C ALA A 22 6.85 20.01 10.29
N ALA A 23 7.78 19.05 10.24
CA ALA A 23 8.92 19.04 11.15
C ALA A 23 9.92 20.16 10.80
N ALA A 24 10.26 20.30 9.52
CA ALA A 24 11.21 21.33 9.06
C ALA A 24 10.68 22.76 9.23
N SER A 25 9.36 22.97 9.33
CA SER A 25 8.80 24.29 9.64
C SER A 25 9.14 24.79 11.04
N HIS A 26 9.54 23.89 11.93
CA HIS A 26 9.94 24.17 13.32
C HIS A 26 11.44 24.07 13.55
N GLY A 27 12.25 24.09 12.48
CA GLY A 27 13.71 24.16 12.56
C GLY A 27 14.44 22.83 12.74
N ALA A 28 13.72 21.70 12.81
CA ALA A 28 14.33 20.38 12.90
C ALA A 28 15.23 20.08 11.68
N ARG A 29 16.36 19.39 11.89
CA ARG A 29 17.12 18.74 10.83
C ARG A 29 16.39 17.47 10.41
N VAL A 30 15.79 17.51 9.21
CA VAL A 30 14.93 16.43 8.73
C VAL A 30 15.62 15.60 7.66
N GLY A 31 15.60 14.28 7.82
CA GLY A 31 15.90 13.32 6.76
C GLY A 31 14.60 12.72 6.23
N LEU A 32 14.38 12.75 4.92
CA LEU A 32 13.24 12.10 4.26
C LEU A 32 13.79 11.01 3.33
N LEU A 33 13.43 9.76 3.57
CA LEU A 33 13.93 8.63 2.79
C LEU A 33 12.82 7.81 2.14
N ASP A 34 13.13 7.23 1.00
CA ASP A 34 12.25 6.28 0.29
C ASP A 34 13.10 5.30 -0.51
N ALA A 35 12.58 4.09 -0.74
CA ALA A 35 13.21 3.12 -1.63
C ALA A 35 13.12 3.54 -3.12
N GLN A 36 12.23 4.47 -3.47
CA GLN A 36 12.08 5.00 -4.81
C GLN A 36 13.07 6.15 -5.09
N ALA A 37 13.46 6.31 -6.36
CA ALA A 37 14.35 7.40 -6.79
C ALA A 37 13.67 8.80 -6.77
N ARG A 38 12.33 8.85 -6.79
CA ARG A 38 11.55 10.09 -6.80
C ARG A 38 10.50 10.06 -5.69
N HIS A 39 10.25 11.25 -5.13
CA HIS A 39 9.14 11.51 -4.24
C HIS A 39 7.77 11.19 -4.88
N GLY A 40 6.73 11.10 -4.03
CA GLY A 40 5.33 11.05 -4.43
C GLY A 40 4.60 9.76 -4.03
N GLY A 41 5.33 8.72 -3.62
CA GLY A 41 4.75 7.41 -3.31
C GLY A 41 3.90 6.88 -4.47
N GLN A 42 2.81 6.17 -4.16
CA GLN A 42 1.97 5.56 -5.21
C GLN A 42 1.00 6.55 -5.87
N VAL A 43 0.34 7.40 -5.07
CA VAL A 43 -0.70 8.33 -5.57
C VAL A 43 -0.12 9.44 -6.43
N TRP A 44 0.99 10.04 -5.99
CA TRP A 44 1.70 11.10 -6.72
C TRP A 44 2.92 10.59 -7.48
N ARG A 45 3.00 9.27 -7.72
CA ARG A 45 4.04 8.66 -8.55
C ARG A 45 4.26 9.48 -9.82
N HIS A 46 5.51 9.86 -10.04
CA HIS A 46 5.90 10.66 -11.20
C HIS A 46 5.55 9.90 -12.49
N ASP A 47 4.85 10.58 -13.40
CA ASP A 47 4.54 10.04 -14.72
C ASP A 47 5.64 10.46 -15.69
N VAL A 48 6.33 9.52 -16.33
CA VAL A 48 7.47 9.82 -17.22
C VAL A 48 7.05 10.55 -18.49
N ARG A 49 5.77 10.46 -18.88
CA ARG A 49 5.22 11.15 -20.05
C ARG A 49 4.52 12.46 -19.69
N ARG A 50 3.95 12.55 -18.49
CA ARG A 50 3.06 13.67 -18.08
C ARG A 50 3.54 14.46 -16.87
N GLY A 51 4.64 14.05 -16.24
CA GLY A 51 5.22 14.66 -15.05
C GLY A 51 4.42 14.42 -13.76
N ALA A 52 4.76 15.18 -12.72
CA ALA A 52 4.08 15.08 -11.43
C ALA A 52 2.76 15.87 -11.43
N PRO A 53 1.68 15.35 -10.78
CA PRO A 53 0.43 16.09 -10.60
C PRO A 53 0.67 17.46 -9.95
N ARG A 54 -0.16 18.47 -10.25
CA ARG A 54 0.00 19.85 -9.73
C ARG A 54 0.08 19.89 -8.19
N ALA A 55 -0.72 19.09 -7.49
CA ALA A 55 -0.69 19.01 -6.04
C ALA A 55 0.65 18.47 -5.50
N ALA A 56 1.24 17.49 -6.19
CA ALA A 56 2.55 16.95 -5.86
C ALA A 56 3.65 17.98 -6.10
N ARG A 57 3.64 18.67 -7.25
CA ARG A 57 4.60 19.75 -7.54
C ARG A 57 4.60 20.82 -6.46
N LYS A 58 3.41 21.33 -6.09
CA LYS A 58 3.27 22.30 -4.99
C LYS A 58 3.87 21.82 -3.67
N ALA A 59 3.70 20.54 -3.33
CA ALA A 59 4.27 19.97 -2.10
C ALA A 59 5.80 19.90 -2.18
N LEU A 60 6.35 19.52 -3.33
CA LEU A 60 7.80 19.47 -3.55
C LEU A 60 8.43 20.87 -3.55
N ASP A 61 7.79 21.86 -4.18
CA ASP A 61 8.24 23.26 -4.17
C ASP A 61 8.23 23.85 -2.75
N ALA A 62 7.29 23.41 -1.91
CA ALA A 62 7.27 23.77 -0.50
C ALA A 62 8.41 23.11 0.29
N LEU A 63 8.71 21.85 0.00
CA LEU A 63 9.78 21.08 0.64
C LEU A 63 11.17 21.62 0.29
N ALA A 64 11.40 21.97 -0.99
CA ALA A 64 12.67 22.50 -1.50
C ALA A 64 13.12 23.81 -0.83
N ARG A 65 12.20 24.55 -0.20
CA ARG A 65 12.47 25.79 0.54
C ARG A 65 12.81 25.55 2.02
N ARG A 66 12.96 24.29 2.44
CA ARG A 66 13.17 23.89 3.84
C ARG A 66 14.45 23.05 3.96
N ARG A 67 14.98 22.95 5.18
CA ARG A 67 16.13 22.09 5.51
C ARG A 67 15.73 20.63 5.62
N VAL A 68 15.33 20.03 4.50
CA VAL A 68 15.00 18.62 4.38
C VAL A 68 16.01 17.95 3.47
N GLU A 69 16.74 16.97 4.01
CA GLU A 69 17.64 16.13 3.24
C GLU A 69 16.85 15.00 2.58
N TRP A 70 16.96 14.92 1.25
CA TRP A 70 16.30 13.88 0.46
C TRP A 70 17.24 12.69 0.27
N LEU A 71 16.80 11.52 0.73
CA LEU A 71 17.54 10.26 0.71
C LEU A 71 16.83 9.26 -0.25
N PRO A 72 16.97 9.42 -1.58
CA PRO A 72 16.36 8.53 -2.56
C PRO A 72 17.00 7.14 -2.52
N GLN A 73 16.23 6.12 -2.92
CA GLN A 73 16.71 4.74 -3.03
C GLN A 73 17.32 4.19 -1.74
N HIS A 74 16.88 4.68 -0.59
CA HIS A 74 17.25 4.15 0.72
C HIS A 74 16.20 3.15 1.17
N GLN A 75 16.53 1.86 1.08
CA GLN A 75 15.65 0.78 1.52
C GLN A 75 16.02 0.34 2.93
N ILE A 76 15.11 0.45 3.89
CA ILE A 76 15.36 -0.01 5.26
C ILE A 76 15.39 -1.53 5.30
N VAL A 77 16.53 -2.09 5.67
CA VAL A 77 16.73 -3.55 5.76
C VAL A 77 16.70 -4.05 7.20
N ALA A 78 17.09 -3.23 8.18
CA ALA A 78 17.06 -3.59 9.59
C ALA A 78 16.87 -2.34 10.48
N ALA A 79 16.51 -2.57 11.74
CA ALA A 79 16.26 -1.52 12.71
C ALA A 79 16.83 -1.89 14.08
N GLY A 80 17.32 -0.88 14.80
CA GLY A 80 17.70 -0.93 16.22
C GLY A 80 16.95 0.14 17.02
N ARG A 81 17.28 0.31 18.31
CA ARG A 81 16.49 1.14 19.25
C ARG A 81 16.30 2.60 18.84
N ARG A 82 17.28 3.20 18.14
CA ARG A 82 17.24 4.59 17.62
C ARG A 82 17.97 4.74 16.29
N THR A 83 18.10 3.63 15.59
CA THR A 83 18.91 3.52 14.38
C THR A 83 18.17 2.69 13.35
N LEU A 84 18.28 3.08 12.09
CA LEU A 84 17.88 2.26 10.95
C LEU A 84 19.11 1.94 10.13
N LEU A 85 19.15 0.72 9.59
CA LEU A 85 20.08 0.36 8.53
C LEU A 85 19.37 0.48 7.19
N ALA A 86 19.81 1.45 6.39
CA ALA A 86 19.34 1.64 5.03
C ALA A 86 20.36 1.09 4.04
N GLU A 87 19.88 0.38 3.02
CA GLU A 87 20.67 -0.03 1.88
C GLU A 87 20.37 0.89 0.68
N THR A 88 21.43 1.40 0.06
CA THR A 88 21.38 2.14 -1.22
C THR A 88 21.93 1.24 -2.34
N PRO A 89 21.80 1.61 -3.63
CA PRO A 89 22.37 0.81 -4.70
C PRO A 89 23.89 0.60 -4.57
N GLN A 90 24.61 1.49 -3.88
CA GLN A 90 26.07 1.44 -3.76
C GLN A 90 26.56 0.96 -2.38
N THR A 91 25.86 1.27 -1.29
CA THR A 91 26.39 1.05 0.06
C THR A 91 25.28 0.84 1.10
N ALA A 92 25.67 0.68 2.37
CA ALA A 92 24.77 0.70 3.51
C ALA A 92 25.08 1.90 4.41
N VAL A 93 24.02 2.54 4.89
CA VAL A 93 24.09 3.74 5.72
C VAL A 93 23.34 3.50 7.03
N ARG A 94 23.97 3.86 8.15
CA ARG A 94 23.33 3.87 9.45
C ARG A 94 22.71 5.23 9.69
N LEU A 95 21.39 5.26 9.84
CA LEU A 95 20.61 6.47 10.06
C LEU A 95 20.20 6.53 11.54
N VAL A 96 20.63 7.56 12.25
CA VAL A 96 20.31 7.80 13.67
C VAL A 96 19.28 8.91 13.76
N PHE A 97 18.27 8.74 14.63
CA PHE A 97 17.16 9.70 14.72
C PHE A 97 16.84 10.16 16.15
N GLY A 98 16.44 11.43 16.26
CA GLY A 98 15.79 12.05 17.42
C GLY A 98 14.37 11.51 17.61
N ALA A 99 13.59 11.62 16.55
CA ALA A 99 12.24 11.11 16.36
C ALA A 99 12.11 10.43 14.98
N LEU A 100 11.24 9.43 14.88
CA LEU A 100 10.98 8.68 13.65
C LEU A 100 9.51 8.80 13.25
N VAL A 101 9.23 9.22 12.02
CA VAL A 101 7.89 9.18 11.43
C VAL A 101 7.82 8.08 10.39
N LEU A 102 7.02 7.06 10.67
CA LEU A 102 6.72 5.96 9.75
C LEU A 102 5.56 6.36 8.83
N ALA A 103 5.85 6.46 7.53
CA ALA A 103 4.89 6.77 6.47
C ALA A 103 4.99 5.76 5.31
N THR A 104 5.16 4.48 5.67
CA THR A 104 5.42 3.34 4.76
C THR A 104 4.23 2.93 3.88
N GLY A 105 3.07 3.58 4.07
CA GLY A 105 1.89 3.41 3.23
C GLY A 105 1.24 2.03 3.33
N ALA A 106 0.56 1.66 2.25
CA ALA A 106 -0.06 0.35 2.07
C ALA A 106 0.27 -0.22 0.68
N ARG A 107 0.03 -1.52 0.52
CA ARG A 107 0.13 -2.24 -0.75
C ARG A 107 -1.24 -2.73 -1.19
N GLU A 108 -1.40 -3.14 -2.44
CA GLU A 108 -2.66 -3.70 -2.90
C GLU A 108 -2.95 -5.07 -2.27
N LEU A 109 -4.21 -5.31 -1.95
CA LEU A 109 -4.73 -6.64 -1.68
C LEU A 109 -4.99 -7.35 -3.01
N LEU A 110 -4.20 -8.39 -3.28
CA LEU A 110 -4.37 -9.29 -4.41
C LEU A 110 -4.99 -10.58 -3.89
N LEU A 111 -6.14 -10.96 -4.44
CA LEU A 111 -6.82 -12.21 -4.12
C LEU A 111 -6.60 -13.21 -5.26
N PRO A 112 -6.22 -14.46 -4.94
CA PRO A 112 -6.02 -15.49 -5.94
C PRO A 112 -7.35 -15.93 -6.56
N PHE A 113 -7.32 -16.16 -7.86
CA PHE A 113 -8.39 -16.77 -8.65
C PHE A 113 -7.73 -17.49 -9.85
N PRO A 114 -8.37 -18.47 -10.50
CA PRO A 114 -7.77 -19.19 -11.62
C PRO A 114 -7.21 -18.25 -12.70
N GLY A 115 -5.92 -18.39 -13.01
CA GLY A 115 -5.21 -17.55 -13.99
C GLY A 115 -4.73 -16.17 -13.50
N TRP A 116 -4.88 -15.81 -12.21
CA TRP A 116 -4.46 -14.49 -11.70
C TRP A 116 -2.95 -14.19 -11.80
N THR A 117 -2.14 -15.22 -12.05
CA THR A 117 -0.68 -15.11 -12.24
C THR A 117 -0.26 -14.95 -13.70
N LEU A 118 -1.19 -15.06 -14.67
CA LEU A 118 -0.89 -14.94 -16.09
C LEU A 118 -0.23 -13.58 -16.42
N PRO A 119 0.79 -13.56 -17.29
CA PRO A 119 1.31 -12.31 -17.85
C PRO A 119 0.17 -11.48 -18.47
N GLY A 120 0.03 -10.23 -18.03
CA GLY A 120 -1.10 -9.36 -18.37
C GLY A 120 -2.12 -9.17 -17.25
N VAL A 121 -2.13 -10.01 -16.21
CA VAL A 121 -2.88 -9.80 -14.98
C VAL A 121 -2.03 -9.05 -13.95
N THR A 122 -2.56 -7.94 -13.44
CA THR A 122 -1.82 -7.05 -12.53
C THR A 122 -2.76 -6.41 -11.50
N GLY A 123 -2.18 -5.90 -10.41
CA GLY A 123 -2.89 -5.00 -9.49
C GLY A 123 -3.44 -3.77 -10.21
N ALA A 124 -4.60 -3.25 -9.82
CA ALA A 124 -5.16 -2.03 -10.41
C ALA A 124 -4.22 -0.81 -10.25
N GLY A 125 -3.68 -0.62 -9.05
CA GLY A 125 -2.64 0.36 -8.77
C GLY A 125 -1.30 0.00 -9.41
N GLY A 126 -0.98 -1.29 -9.52
CA GLY A 126 0.19 -1.83 -10.20
C GLY A 126 0.24 -1.44 -11.67
N LEU A 127 -0.83 -1.71 -12.43
CA LEU A 127 -0.91 -1.33 -13.84
C LEU A 127 -0.89 0.19 -14.02
N GLN A 128 -1.55 0.92 -13.10
CA GLN A 128 -1.50 2.37 -13.08
C GLN A 128 -0.06 2.87 -12.91
N ALA A 129 0.71 2.27 -11.99
CA ALA A 129 2.10 2.62 -11.74
C ALA A 129 2.98 2.29 -12.94
N LEU A 130 2.81 1.10 -13.52
CA LEU A 130 3.53 0.65 -14.73
C LEU A 130 3.28 1.59 -15.92
N ALA A 131 2.02 1.95 -16.20
CA ALA A 131 1.68 2.88 -17.27
C ALA A 131 2.36 4.25 -17.08
N LYS A 132 2.34 4.78 -15.85
CA LYS A 132 3.05 6.02 -15.49
C LYS A 132 4.57 5.92 -15.68
N GLN A 133 5.15 4.72 -15.60
CA GLN A 133 6.59 4.48 -15.86
C GLN A 133 6.88 4.10 -17.31
N GLY A 134 5.91 4.20 -18.22
CA GLY A 134 6.12 3.98 -19.65
C GLY A 134 5.80 2.57 -20.14
N TRP A 135 5.22 1.69 -19.32
CA TRP A 135 4.76 0.37 -19.77
C TRP A 135 3.77 0.51 -20.94
N PRO A 136 3.91 -0.27 -22.02
CA PRO A 136 3.14 -0.09 -23.25
C PRO A 136 1.68 -0.57 -23.10
N VAL A 137 0.80 0.34 -22.69
CA VAL A 137 -0.65 0.10 -22.59
C VAL A 137 -1.44 0.71 -23.76
N ALA A 138 -0.81 1.53 -24.60
CA ALA A 138 -1.45 2.19 -25.73
C ALA A 138 -1.96 1.15 -26.74
N GLY A 139 -3.22 1.29 -27.19
CA GLY A 139 -3.84 0.35 -28.13
C GLY A 139 -4.23 -1.01 -27.53
N LYS A 140 -3.91 -1.28 -26.26
CA LYS A 140 -4.27 -2.53 -25.58
C LYS A 140 -5.69 -2.49 -25.05
N ARG A 141 -6.39 -3.62 -25.14
CA ARG A 141 -7.72 -3.85 -24.56
C ARG A 141 -7.54 -4.19 -23.08
N VAL A 142 -7.98 -3.29 -22.20
CA VAL A 142 -7.76 -3.43 -20.75
C VAL A 142 -9.09 -3.53 -20.02
N ALA A 143 -9.27 -4.59 -19.25
CA ALA A 143 -10.34 -4.70 -18.27
C ALA A 143 -9.86 -4.19 -16.91
N VAL A 144 -10.72 -3.45 -16.19
CA VAL A 144 -10.45 -3.01 -14.82
C VAL A 144 -11.50 -3.62 -13.90
N ALA A 145 -11.09 -4.26 -12.81
CA ALA A 145 -12.00 -4.95 -11.90
C ALA A 145 -11.58 -4.83 -10.44
N GLY A 146 -12.51 -5.03 -9.51
CA GLY A 146 -12.20 -5.13 -8.08
C GLY A 146 -13.14 -4.31 -7.21
N SER A 147 -12.60 -3.55 -6.25
CA SER A 147 -13.40 -2.76 -5.32
C SER A 147 -12.90 -1.33 -5.13
N GLY A 148 -13.81 -0.37 -5.22
CA GLY A 148 -13.64 0.99 -4.72
C GLY A 148 -13.03 1.99 -5.71
N PRO A 149 -12.80 3.24 -5.24
CA PRO A 149 -12.46 4.37 -6.11
C PRO A 149 -11.09 4.26 -6.80
N LEU A 150 -10.22 3.35 -6.36
CA LEU A 150 -8.94 3.08 -7.03
C LEU A 150 -9.16 2.63 -8.47
N LEU A 151 -10.23 1.87 -8.75
CA LEU A 151 -10.55 1.40 -10.10
C LEU A 151 -10.74 2.56 -11.08
N LEU A 152 -11.47 3.60 -10.66
CA LEU A 152 -11.70 4.80 -11.47
C LEU A 152 -10.38 5.56 -11.72
N ALA A 153 -9.50 5.64 -10.73
CA ALA A 153 -8.21 6.30 -10.85
C ALA A 153 -7.25 5.54 -11.79
N ALA A 154 -7.22 4.21 -11.69
CA ALA A 154 -6.46 3.33 -12.56
C ALA A 154 -6.97 3.42 -14.00
N ALA A 155 -8.28 3.22 -14.23
CA ALA A 155 -8.91 3.31 -15.54
C ALA A 155 -8.67 4.67 -16.21
N ALA A 156 -8.82 5.78 -15.47
CA ALA A 156 -8.58 7.11 -16.01
C ALA A 156 -7.11 7.34 -16.38
N THR A 157 -6.18 6.74 -15.65
CA THR A 157 -4.75 6.78 -16.00
C THR A 157 -4.50 5.96 -17.27
N LEU A 158 -5.01 4.73 -17.34
CA LEU A 158 -4.85 3.84 -18.50
C LEU A 158 -5.38 4.47 -19.79
N ARG A 159 -6.57 5.07 -19.74
CA ARG A 159 -7.14 5.79 -20.88
C ARG A 159 -6.29 6.98 -21.31
N ARG A 160 -5.75 7.77 -20.36
CA ARG A 160 -4.83 8.87 -20.69
C ARG A 160 -3.50 8.38 -21.29
N HIS A 161 -3.14 7.13 -21.08
CA HIS A 161 -1.98 6.47 -21.69
C HIS A 161 -2.34 5.67 -22.94
N GLY A 162 -3.56 5.86 -23.49
CA GLY A 162 -3.97 5.32 -24.79
C GLY A 162 -4.55 3.90 -24.74
N ALA A 163 -4.82 3.35 -23.56
CA ALA A 163 -5.44 2.03 -23.46
C ALA A 163 -6.93 2.08 -23.82
N HIS A 164 -7.43 1.03 -24.48
CA HIS A 164 -8.85 0.80 -24.71
C HIS A 164 -9.46 0.12 -23.48
N VAL A 165 -9.94 0.93 -22.54
CA VAL A 165 -10.57 0.41 -21.32
C VAL A 165 -11.95 -0.14 -21.66
N LEU A 166 -12.09 -1.47 -21.64
CA LEU A 166 -13.30 -2.20 -22.03
C LEU A 166 -14.46 -2.01 -21.04
N GLY A 167 -14.12 -1.80 -19.77
CA GLY A 167 -15.10 -1.63 -18.70
C GLY A 167 -14.43 -1.61 -17.34
N ILE A 168 -15.21 -1.12 -16.37
CA ILE A 168 -14.86 -1.12 -14.95
C ILE A 168 -15.88 -2.03 -14.24
N HIS A 169 -15.39 -3.10 -13.61
CA HIS A 169 -16.17 -4.12 -12.93
C HIS A 169 -16.00 -3.97 -11.42
N GLU A 170 -16.97 -3.30 -10.80
CA GLU A 170 -17.03 -3.09 -9.36
C GLU A 170 -17.80 -4.22 -8.70
N GLN A 171 -17.18 -4.87 -7.73
CA GLN A 171 -17.80 -5.96 -6.96
C GLN A 171 -18.94 -5.45 -6.07
N ALA A 172 -18.86 -4.21 -5.58
CA ALA A 172 -19.94 -3.63 -4.79
C ALA A 172 -21.23 -3.53 -5.61
N PRO A 173 -22.40 -3.92 -5.05
CA PRO A 173 -23.67 -3.84 -5.75
C PRO A 173 -24.09 -2.38 -5.96
N ALA A 174 -24.94 -2.15 -6.96
CA ALA A 174 -25.43 -0.82 -7.32
C ALA A 174 -26.09 -0.09 -6.13
N THR A 175 -26.74 -0.83 -5.22
CA THR A 175 -27.34 -0.32 -3.99
C THR A 175 -26.32 0.30 -3.05
N ALA A 176 -25.19 -0.38 -2.82
CA ALA A 176 -24.11 0.12 -1.96
C ALA A 176 -23.42 1.34 -2.59
N VAL A 177 -23.11 1.29 -3.89
CA VAL A 177 -22.50 2.42 -4.59
C VAL A 177 -23.43 3.65 -4.59
N SER A 178 -24.73 3.45 -4.79
CA SER A 178 -25.72 4.53 -4.75
C SER A 178 -25.89 5.10 -3.34
N ALA A 179 -25.91 4.26 -2.31
CA ALA A 179 -25.98 4.68 -0.91
C ALA A 179 -24.73 5.47 -0.48
N PHE A 180 -23.56 5.11 -1.00
CA PHE A 180 -22.34 5.90 -0.87
C PHE A 180 -22.46 7.25 -1.58
N ALA A 181 -22.86 7.25 -2.84
CA ALA A 181 -22.96 8.47 -3.67
C ALA A 181 -23.91 9.51 -3.06
N ARG A 182 -25.05 9.08 -2.48
CA ARG A 182 -26.01 9.96 -1.77
C ARG A 182 -25.44 10.67 -0.55
N GLN A 183 -24.30 10.22 -0.03
CA GLN A 183 -23.62 10.84 1.13
C GLN A 183 -22.43 11.71 0.72
N LEU A 184 -22.04 11.70 -0.57
CA LEU A 184 -20.81 12.33 -1.05
C LEU A 184 -20.85 13.86 -0.99
N TRP A 185 -22.04 14.47 -0.96
CA TRP A 185 -22.24 15.93 -0.83
C TRP A 185 -21.57 16.52 0.42
N ARG A 186 -21.37 15.71 1.48
CA ARG A 186 -20.64 16.09 2.70
C ARG A 186 -19.14 16.35 2.45
N TRP A 187 -18.62 15.94 1.30
CA TRP A 187 -17.25 16.19 0.85
C TRP A 187 -17.23 16.73 -0.59
N PRO A 188 -17.49 18.05 -0.79
CA PRO A 188 -17.57 18.65 -2.12
C PRO A 188 -16.34 18.43 -3.01
N ALA A 189 -15.14 18.43 -2.41
CA ALA A 189 -13.90 18.12 -3.13
C ALA A 189 -13.90 16.69 -3.73
N ARG A 190 -14.57 15.72 -3.07
CA ARG A 190 -14.71 14.35 -3.58
C ARG A 190 -15.74 14.26 -4.69
N VAL A 191 -16.82 15.04 -4.62
CA VAL A 191 -17.78 15.17 -5.73
C VAL A 191 -17.08 15.70 -6.97
N ALA A 192 -16.31 16.79 -6.86
CA ALA A 192 -15.55 17.34 -7.97
C ALA A 192 -14.53 16.33 -8.54
N GLN A 193 -13.82 15.61 -7.67
CA GLN A 193 -12.90 14.55 -8.08
C GLN A 193 -13.61 13.42 -8.83
N ALA A 194 -14.75 12.95 -8.33
CA ALA A 194 -15.54 11.90 -8.96
C ALA A 194 -16.06 12.35 -10.33
N ALA A 195 -16.59 13.57 -10.42
CA ALA A 195 -17.05 14.15 -11.68
C ALA A 195 -15.92 14.24 -12.73
N ALA A 196 -14.74 14.71 -12.33
CA ALA A 196 -13.57 14.78 -13.22
C ALA A 196 -13.12 13.39 -13.72
N LEU A 197 -13.16 12.38 -12.86
CA LEU A 197 -12.88 10.99 -13.25
C LEU A 197 -13.95 10.46 -14.21
N ARG A 198 -15.24 10.70 -13.94
CA ARG A 198 -16.34 10.29 -14.81
C ARG A 198 -16.27 10.96 -16.19
N ALA A 199 -15.93 12.24 -16.26
CA ALA A 199 -15.70 12.94 -17.52
C ALA A 199 -14.52 12.31 -18.29
N THR A 200 -13.40 12.03 -17.61
CA THR A 200 -12.25 11.32 -18.21
C THR A 200 -12.65 9.92 -18.70
N LEU A 201 -13.65 9.29 -18.08
CA LEU A 201 -14.13 7.93 -18.37
C LEU A 201 -15.44 7.91 -19.19
N ALA A 202 -15.81 9.01 -19.85
CA ALA A 202 -16.99 9.07 -20.70
C ALA A 202 -16.97 7.97 -21.78
N GLY A 203 -18.03 7.16 -21.87
CA GLY A 203 -18.12 6.01 -22.78
C GLY A 203 -17.55 4.69 -22.23
N VAL A 204 -16.86 4.68 -21.07
CA VAL A 204 -16.43 3.44 -20.42
C VAL A 204 -17.55 2.91 -19.52
N PRO A 205 -18.05 1.68 -19.74
CA PRO A 205 -19.12 1.13 -18.92
C PRO A 205 -18.62 0.88 -17.49
N TYR A 206 -19.44 1.25 -16.51
CA TYR A 206 -19.19 1.00 -15.09
C TYR A 206 -20.25 0.04 -14.56
N ARG A 207 -19.86 -1.22 -14.36
CA ARG A 207 -20.75 -2.32 -13.99
C ARG A 207 -20.59 -2.63 -12.51
N PHE A 208 -21.71 -2.65 -11.79
CA PHE A 208 -21.78 -2.92 -10.36
C PHE A 208 -22.17 -4.37 -10.10
N GLY A 209 -21.81 -4.91 -8.94
CA GLY A 209 -22.07 -6.30 -8.58
C GLY A 209 -21.42 -7.29 -9.53
N SER A 210 -20.26 -6.93 -10.11
CA SER A 210 -19.55 -7.78 -11.08
C SER A 210 -18.08 -7.92 -10.73
N PHE A 211 -17.54 -9.14 -10.88
CA PHE A 211 -16.15 -9.45 -10.54
C PHE A 211 -15.55 -10.47 -11.52
N VAL A 212 -14.21 -10.56 -11.53
CA VAL A 212 -13.48 -11.56 -12.32
C VAL A 212 -13.53 -12.90 -11.61
N ARG A 213 -13.99 -13.93 -12.30
CA ARG A 213 -13.99 -15.31 -11.80
C ARG A 213 -12.72 -16.07 -12.19
N ALA A 214 -12.28 -15.90 -13.44
CA ALA A 214 -11.09 -16.55 -13.98
C ALA A 214 -10.45 -15.71 -15.09
N ALA A 215 -9.15 -15.86 -15.25
CA ALA A 215 -8.36 -15.34 -16.36
C ALA A 215 -7.82 -16.51 -17.19
N HIS A 216 -7.73 -16.30 -18.51
CA HIS A 216 -7.46 -17.37 -19.47
C HIS A 216 -6.43 -16.94 -20.49
N GLY A 217 -5.62 -17.91 -20.90
CA GLY A 217 -4.57 -17.77 -21.90
C GLY A 217 -3.49 -18.83 -21.70
N ILE A 218 -2.63 -19.01 -22.69
CA ILE A 218 -1.52 -19.98 -22.64
C ILE A 218 -0.27 -19.28 -22.12
N ASP A 219 0.29 -18.36 -22.90
CA ASP A 219 1.52 -17.63 -22.54
C ASP A 219 1.23 -16.28 -21.85
N ALA A 220 0.07 -15.71 -22.13
CA ALA A 220 -0.37 -14.42 -21.63
C ALA A 220 -1.90 -14.34 -21.61
N LEU A 221 -2.44 -13.34 -20.95
CA LEU A 221 -3.87 -13.09 -20.88
C LEU A 221 -4.48 -12.85 -22.27
N GLU A 222 -5.52 -13.63 -22.59
CA GLU A 222 -6.32 -13.48 -23.82
C GLU A 222 -7.77 -13.11 -23.51
N GLY A 223 -8.25 -13.45 -22.31
CA GLY A 223 -9.58 -13.08 -21.86
C GLY A 223 -9.87 -13.44 -20.40
N ILE A 224 -10.99 -12.92 -19.91
CA ILE A 224 -11.44 -13.07 -18.54
C ILE A 224 -12.91 -13.49 -18.51
N ASP A 225 -13.27 -14.30 -17.52
CA ASP A 225 -14.67 -14.55 -17.15
C ASP A 225 -15.09 -13.52 -16.10
N ILE A 226 -16.13 -12.76 -16.43
CA ILE A 226 -16.81 -11.86 -15.51
C ILE A 226 -18.09 -12.53 -15.05
N GLU A 227 -18.29 -12.60 -13.73
CA GLU A 227 -19.55 -12.99 -13.12
C GLU A 227 -20.32 -11.75 -12.66
N ASP A 228 -21.61 -11.72 -12.96
CA ASP A 228 -22.56 -10.73 -12.44
C ASP A 228 -23.94 -11.38 -12.19
N ALA A 229 -24.95 -10.57 -11.85
CA ALA A 229 -26.30 -11.05 -11.57
C ALA A 229 -26.98 -11.78 -12.75
N HIS A 230 -26.45 -11.65 -13.97
CA HIS A 230 -26.96 -12.29 -15.18
C HIS A 230 -26.15 -13.54 -15.56
N GLY A 231 -25.18 -13.94 -14.75
CA GLY A 231 -24.33 -15.12 -14.96
C GLY A 231 -22.90 -14.77 -15.36
N SER A 232 -22.21 -15.76 -15.93
CA SER A 232 -20.81 -15.63 -16.38
C SER A 232 -20.74 -15.25 -17.85
N ARG A 233 -19.84 -14.33 -18.21
CA ARG A 233 -19.50 -14.01 -19.61
C ARG A 233 -18.00 -13.86 -19.81
N ARG A 234 -17.52 -14.29 -20.97
CA ARG A 234 -16.14 -14.09 -21.42
C ARG A 234 -15.96 -12.70 -22.04
N ILE A 235 -14.88 -12.01 -21.67
CA ILE A 235 -14.43 -10.77 -22.29
C ILE A 235 -13.00 -10.99 -22.79
N ALA A 236 -12.76 -10.81 -24.09
CA ALA A 236 -11.41 -10.86 -24.65
C ALA A 236 -10.65 -9.57 -24.31
N CYS A 237 -9.47 -9.69 -23.70
CA CYS A 237 -8.65 -8.55 -23.28
C CYS A 237 -7.17 -8.94 -23.20
N ASP A 238 -6.30 -7.96 -23.40
CA ASP A 238 -4.84 -8.16 -23.41
C ASP A 238 -4.24 -7.91 -22.01
N MET A 239 -4.93 -7.16 -21.16
CA MET A 239 -4.52 -6.86 -19.79
C MET A 239 -5.72 -6.78 -18.84
N LEU A 240 -5.49 -7.20 -17.61
CA LEU A 240 -6.41 -7.07 -16.48
C LEU A 240 -5.75 -6.27 -15.36
N ALA A 241 -6.39 -5.19 -14.95
CA ALA A 241 -6.09 -4.45 -13.72
C ALA A 241 -7.12 -4.81 -12.65
N VAL A 242 -6.73 -5.62 -11.65
CA VAL A 242 -7.62 -6.14 -10.61
C VAL A 242 -7.13 -5.79 -9.22
N GLY A 243 -8.00 -5.29 -8.32
CA GLY A 243 -7.60 -4.97 -6.95
C GLY A 243 -8.76 -4.76 -5.99
N TYR A 244 -8.66 -5.33 -4.79
CA TYR A 244 -9.79 -5.47 -3.86
C TYR A 244 -9.65 -4.67 -2.56
N GLY A 245 -8.71 -3.73 -2.53
CA GLY A 245 -8.41 -2.94 -1.35
C GLY A 245 -6.92 -2.79 -1.14
N LEU A 246 -6.54 -2.30 0.03
CA LEU A 246 -5.15 -2.07 0.41
C LEU A 246 -4.84 -2.71 1.75
N VAL A 247 -3.61 -3.19 1.90
CA VAL A 247 -3.06 -3.81 3.09
C VAL A 247 -1.97 -2.89 3.67
N PRO A 248 -2.09 -2.44 4.93
CA PRO A 248 -1.05 -1.65 5.61
C PRO A 248 0.34 -2.32 5.61
N ASN A 249 1.39 -1.54 5.32
CA ASN A 249 2.79 -1.97 5.41
C ASN A 249 3.32 -1.76 6.83
N VAL A 250 2.96 -2.65 7.74
CA VAL A 250 3.28 -2.58 9.18
C VAL A 250 4.65 -3.17 9.55
N GLU A 251 5.37 -3.76 8.60
CA GLU A 251 6.52 -4.63 8.88
C GLU A 251 7.65 -3.89 9.62
N LEU A 252 7.95 -2.66 9.23
CA LEU A 252 8.95 -1.84 9.92
C LEU A 252 8.49 -1.41 11.33
N ALA A 253 7.21 -1.07 11.48
CA ALA A 253 6.65 -0.70 12.78
C ALA A 253 6.69 -1.89 13.75
N ALA A 254 6.32 -3.08 13.28
CA ALA A 254 6.39 -4.31 14.05
C ALA A 254 7.84 -4.66 14.45
N LEU A 255 8.81 -4.50 13.54
CA LEU A 255 10.23 -4.69 13.85
C LEU A 255 10.74 -3.72 14.92
N LEU A 256 10.19 -2.50 14.96
CA LEU A 256 10.50 -1.48 15.98
C LEU A 256 9.71 -1.68 17.30
N GLY A 257 8.92 -2.75 17.42
CA GLY A 257 8.11 -3.03 18.62
C GLY A 257 6.86 -2.17 18.77
N CYS A 258 6.41 -1.49 17.71
CA CYS A 258 5.15 -0.74 17.74
C CYS A 258 3.96 -1.70 17.82
N ALA A 259 3.02 -1.43 18.71
CA ALA A 259 1.78 -2.18 18.81
C ALA A 259 0.97 -2.07 17.52
N THR A 260 0.43 -3.20 17.07
CA THR A 260 -0.54 -3.29 15.98
C THR A 260 -1.89 -3.72 16.52
N ASP A 261 -2.98 -3.26 15.91
CA ASP A 261 -4.29 -3.84 16.23
C ASP A 261 -4.62 -4.97 15.26
N ASP A 262 -5.32 -5.96 15.79
CA ASP A 262 -5.77 -7.16 15.07
C ASP A 262 -7.29 -7.14 14.85
N ALA A 263 -7.89 -5.94 14.88
CA ALA A 263 -9.35 -5.77 14.80
C ALA A 263 -9.97 -6.13 13.44
N GLY A 264 -9.15 -6.48 12.45
CA GLY A 264 -9.58 -6.98 11.14
C GLY A 264 -8.54 -7.93 10.56
N THR A 265 -8.78 -8.44 9.34
CA THR A 265 -7.91 -9.42 8.68
C THR A 265 -6.45 -8.99 8.54
N HIS A 266 -6.21 -7.69 8.50
CA HIS A 266 -4.88 -7.13 8.31
C HIS A 266 -4.55 -6.13 9.41
N PRO A 267 -3.39 -6.29 10.07
CA PRO A 267 -2.99 -5.42 11.15
C PRO A 267 -2.72 -4.00 10.63
N ARG A 268 -2.99 -3.02 11.49
CA ARG A 268 -2.57 -1.62 11.32
C ARG A 268 -1.83 -1.15 12.57
N VAL A 269 -0.95 -0.17 12.42
CA VAL A 269 -0.21 0.40 13.56
C VAL A 269 -1.18 1.13 14.48
N GLN A 270 -1.15 0.81 15.77
CA GLN A 270 -1.94 1.54 16.77
C GLN A 270 -1.31 2.90 17.03
N VAL A 271 -2.13 3.93 16.99
CA VAL A 271 -1.70 5.30 17.28
C VAL A 271 -2.72 6.06 18.11
N ASP A 272 -2.23 6.97 18.94
CA ASP A 272 -3.08 7.92 19.66
C ASP A 272 -3.69 8.99 18.71
N ARG A 273 -4.46 9.92 19.28
CA ARG A 273 -5.06 11.05 18.52
C ARG A 273 -4.01 11.93 17.83
N MET A 274 -2.81 11.99 18.39
CA MET A 274 -1.66 12.78 17.95
C MET A 274 -0.66 11.97 17.12
N LEU A 275 -1.04 10.76 16.70
CA LEU A 275 -0.23 9.86 15.86
C LEU A 275 1.04 9.30 16.52
N ARG A 276 1.08 9.27 17.85
CA ARG A 276 2.12 8.57 18.61
C ARG A 276 1.85 7.08 18.59
N THR A 277 2.89 6.29 18.34
CA THR A 277 2.83 4.83 18.52
C THR A 277 3.04 4.46 19.99
N SER A 278 3.01 3.17 20.32
CA SER A 278 3.36 2.66 21.66
C SER A 278 4.84 2.83 22.01
N VAL A 279 5.71 3.11 21.02
CA VAL A 279 7.15 3.29 21.23
C VAL A 279 7.47 4.78 21.25
N ALA A 280 8.14 5.22 22.31
CA ALA A 280 8.49 6.62 22.50
C ALA A 280 9.34 7.16 21.32
N ASN A 281 9.03 8.39 20.90
CA ASN A 281 9.65 9.08 19.76
C ASN A 281 9.44 8.39 18.40
N ILE A 282 8.53 7.42 18.29
CA ILE A 282 8.10 6.84 17.02
C ILE A 282 6.63 7.21 16.77
N TYR A 283 6.38 7.74 15.58
CA TYR A 283 5.08 8.20 15.11
C TYR A 283 4.72 7.46 13.83
N ALA A 284 3.42 7.33 13.54
CA ALA A 284 2.96 6.68 12.31
C ALA A 284 1.83 7.48 11.67
N ALA A 285 1.91 7.71 10.36
CA ALA A 285 0.97 8.52 9.61
C ALA A 285 0.57 7.96 8.25
N GLY A 286 -0.71 8.09 7.89
CA GLY A 286 -1.25 7.66 6.62
C GLY A 286 -1.76 6.23 6.65
N GLU A 287 -1.56 5.49 5.55
CA GLU A 287 -2.26 4.23 5.32
C GLU A 287 -1.80 3.08 6.22
N LEU A 288 -0.60 3.17 6.81
CA LEU A 288 -0.13 2.19 7.79
C LEU A 288 -0.96 2.20 9.10
N CYS A 289 -1.63 3.31 9.40
CA CYS A 289 -2.55 3.46 10.54
C CYS A 289 -4.01 3.13 10.13
N GLY A 290 -4.19 2.48 8.99
CA GLY A 290 -5.47 2.22 8.35
C GLY A 290 -5.68 3.08 7.10
N VAL A 291 -6.29 2.49 6.08
CA VAL A 291 -6.43 3.10 4.74
C VAL A 291 -7.37 4.31 4.80
N GLY A 292 -6.80 5.51 4.68
CA GLY A 292 -7.52 6.78 4.78
C GLY A 292 -7.63 7.59 3.48
N GLY A 293 -6.85 7.21 2.46
CA GLY A 293 -6.70 7.97 1.22
C GLY A 293 -5.86 9.24 1.35
N LEU A 294 -5.68 9.93 0.21
CA LEU A 294 -4.70 11.00 0.05
C LEU A 294 -4.83 12.16 1.06
N ALA A 295 -6.05 12.66 1.31
CA ALA A 295 -6.20 13.83 2.17
C ALA A 295 -5.94 13.50 3.64
N ALA A 296 -6.45 12.35 4.12
CA ALA A 296 -6.15 11.87 5.46
C ALA A 296 -4.63 11.67 5.62
N ALA A 297 -3.98 11.01 4.66
CA ALA A 297 -2.54 10.78 4.70
C ALA A 297 -1.73 12.08 4.83
N ARG A 298 -2.09 13.15 4.09
CA ARG A 298 -1.40 14.45 4.19
C ARG A 298 -1.61 15.11 5.55
N ILE A 299 -2.84 15.12 6.05
CA ILE A 299 -3.17 15.74 7.35
C ILE A 299 -2.45 14.99 8.46
N GLU A 300 -2.49 13.67 8.42
CA GLU A 300 -1.81 12.83 9.41
C GLU A 300 -0.29 12.97 9.33
N GLY A 301 0.28 13.03 8.12
CA GLY A 301 1.68 13.33 7.95
C GLY A 301 2.08 14.63 8.66
N ALA A 302 1.33 15.71 8.41
CA ALA A 302 1.57 17.00 9.06
C ALA A 302 1.45 16.94 10.60
N ILE A 303 0.42 16.26 11.13
CA ILE A 303 0.26 16.04 12.57
C ILE A 303 1.49 15.34 13.14
N ALA A 304 1.90 14.20 12.57
CA ALA A 304 3.05 13.44 13.04
C ALA A 304 4.35 14.26 12.98
N GLY A 305 4.56 15.03 11.90
CA GLY A 305 5.71 15.92 11.76
C GLY A 305 5.76 17.05 12.79
N HIS A 306 4.63 17.70 13.05
CA HIS A 306 4.53 18.71 14.10
C HIS A 306 4.79 18.14 15.49
N VAL A 307 4.21 16.98 15.82
CA VAL A 307 4.43 16.32 17.12
C VAL A 307 5.87 15.86 17.27
N ALA A 308 6.48 15.29 16.22
CA ALA A 308 7.88 14.88 16.21
C ALA A 308 8.85 16.04 16.43
N ALA A 309 8.47 17.27 16.04
CA ALA A 309 9.22 18.49 16.28
C ALA A 309 8.81 19.23 17.57
N GLY A 310 7.97 18.64 18.43
CA GLY A 310 7.53 19.23 19.69
C GLY A 310 6.41 20.28 19.58
N ALA A 311 5.87 20.54 18.38
CA ALA A 311 4.86 21.57 18.12
C ALA A 311 3.42 21.04 18.28
N ILE A 312 3.02 20.71 19.51
CA ILE A 312 1.71 20.10 19.82
C ILE A 312 0.51 20.98 19.44
N ALA A 313 0.62 22.30 19.58
CA ALA A 313 -0.46 23.22 19.22
C ALA A 313 -0.80 23.14 17.72
N ALA A 314 0.21 23.25 16.86
CA ALA A 314 0.04 23.14 15.40
C ALA A 314 -0.55 21.80 14.96
N ALA A 315 -0.20 20.71 15.65
CA ALA A 315 -0.79 19.40 15.40
C ALA A 315 -2.27 19.33 15.84
N THR A 316 -2.63 19.99 16.92
CA THR A 316 -4.00 19.99 17.47
C THR A 316 -5.00 20.67 16.54
N ASP A 317 -4.57 21.74 15.86
CA ASP A 317 -5.41 22.49 14.91
C ASP A 317 -5.87 21.64 13.71
N LEU A 318 -5.13 20.57 13.39
CA LEU A 318 -5.42 19.69 12.26
C LEU A 318 -6.40 18.55 12.60
N LEU A 319 -6.71 18.33 13.88
CA LEU A 319 -7.52 17.20 14.33
C LEU A 319 -8.97 17.22 13.79
N PRO A 320 -9.68 18.35 13.71
CA PRO A 320 -11.02 18.38 13.12
C PRO A 320 -11.01 17.98 11.64
N ALA A 321 -10.00 18.42 10.90
CA ALA A 321 -9.82 18.07 9.49
C ALA A 321 -9.49 16.58 9.32
N ARG A 322 -8.64 16.02 10.19
CA ARG A 322 -8.33 14.59 10.23
C ARG A 322 -9.59 13.76 10.43
N GLU A 323 -10.41 14.10 11.42
CA GLU A 323 -11.63 13.36 11.74
C GLU A 323 -12.64 13.40 10.58
N ARG A 324 -12.76 14.55 9.90
CA ARG A 324 -13.60 14.66 8.70
C ARG A 324 -13.16 13.71 7.59
N GLU A 325 -11.87 13.59 7.32
CA GLU A 325 -11.35 12.68 6.29
C GLU A 325 -11.40 11.21 6.74
N ARG A 326 -11.21 10.92 8.02
CA ARG A 326 -11.37 9.56 8.58
C ARG A 326 -12.81 9.08 8.55
N ARG A 327 -13.80 9.96 8.74
CA ARG A 327 -15.23 9.64 8.49
C ARG A 327 -15.48 9.22 7.04
N PHE A 328 -14.87 9.91 6.07
CA PHE A 328 -14.98 9.53 4.66
C PHE A 328 -14.36 8.15 4.39
N ALA A 329 -13.19 7.88 4.96
CA ALA A 329 -12.53 6.58 4.84
C ALA A 329 -13.38 5.44 5.41
N ARG A 330 -13.97 5.63 6.61
CA ARG A 330 -14.90 4.65 7.21
C ARG A 330 -16.14 4.42 6.33
N LEU A 331 -16.66 5.48 5.71
CA LEU A 331 -17.79 5.36 4.78
C LEU A 331 -17.40 4.55 3.53
N LEU A 332 -16.23 4.79 2.95
CA LEU A 332 -15.71 3.99 1.83
C LEU A 332 -15.54 2.51 2.22
N ALA A 333 -14.86 2.23 3.34
CA ALA A 333 -14.62 0.87 3.80
C ALA A 333 -15.93 0.08 4.00
N ARG A 334 -16.99 0.75 4.47
CA ARG A 334 -18.31 0.13 4.66
C ARG A 334 -19.01 -0.22 3.34
N HIS A 335 -19.05 0.71 2.38
CA HIS A 335 -19.82 0.52 1.14
C HIS A 335 -19.09 -0.30 0.08
N PHE A 336 -17.78 -0.40 0.18
CA PHE A 336 -16.92 -1.16 -0.72
C PHE A 336 -16.26 -2.36 -0.01
N ALA A 337 -16.91 -2.85 1.05
CA ALA A 337 -16.47 -4.04 1.79
C ALA A 337 -16.38 -5.25 0.85
N LEU A 338 -15.39 -6.10 1.09
CA LEU A 338 -15.11 -7.26 0.25
C LEU A 338 -16.27 -8.27 0.29
N ASP A 339 -16.76 -8.66 -0.88
CA ASP A 339 -17.74 -9.73 -1.06
C ASP A 339 -17.11 -11.07 -0.68
N ALA A 340 -17.79 -11.84 0.17
CA ALA A 340 -17.32 -13.12 0.66
C ALA A 340 -17.05 -14.13 -0.47
N ARG A 341 -17.78 -14.03 -1.59
CA ARG A 341 -17.57 -14.90 -2.76
C ARG A 341 -16.16 -14.77 -3.36
N LEU A 342 -15.55 -13.59 -3.23
CA LEU A 342 -14.20 -13.34 -3.74
C LEU A 342 -13.13 -14.12 -2.95
N ARG A 343 -13.42 -14.51 -1.70
CA ARG A 343 -12.55 -15.37 -0.89
C ARG A 343 -12.65 -16.84 -1.26
N ALA A 344 -13.61 -17.21 -2.09
CA ALA A 344 -13.83 -18.59 -2.53
C ALA A 344 -13.48 -18.81 -4.01
N LEU A 345 -12.84 -17.84 -4.67
CA LEU A 345 -12.52 -17.94 -6.10
C LEU A 345 -11.38 -18.91 -6.40
N ALA A 346 -10.37 -18.96 -5.53
CA ALA A 346 -9.24 -19.87 -5.72
C ALA A 346 -9.68 -21.34 -5.54
N ASP A 347 -9.30 -22.16 -6.50
CA ASP A 347 -9.40 -23.62 -6.41
C ASP A 347 -8.06 -24.23 -5.94
N GLY A 348 -8.00 -25.55 -5.82
CA GLY A 348 -6.83 -26.28 -5.34
C GLY A 348 -5.55 -26.03 -6.16
N ASP A 349 -5.69 -25.91 -7.48
CA ASP A 349 -4.58 -25.73 -8.42
C ASP A 349 -4.15 -24.26 -8.55
N THR A 350 -4.96 -23.33 -8.03
CA THR A 350 -4.65 -21.90 -8.08
C THR A 350 -3.35 -21.61 -7.29
N VAL A 351 -2.32 -21.13 -8.00
CA VAL A 351 -1.06 -20.69 -7.40
C VAL A 351 -1.31 -19.57 -6.41
N VAL A 352 -1.02 -19.76 -5.13
CA VAL A 352 -1.16 -18.71 -4.09
C VAL A 352 0.17 -18.01 -3.84
N CYS A 353 1.30 -18.72 -3.93
CA CYS A 353 2.64 -18.15 -3.79
C CYS A 353 3.40 -18.18 -5.12
N ARG A 354 3.27 -17.12 -5.91
CA ARG A 354 3.99 -16.95 -7.20
C ARG A 354 5.53 -16.98 -7.09
N CYS A 355 6.09 -16.67 -5.92
CA CYS A 355 7.56 -16.68 -5.78
C CYS A 355 8.14 -18.09 -5.67
N GLU A 356 7.33 -19.06 -5.28
CA GLU A 356 7.76 -20.44 -4.98
C GLU A 356 6.82 -21.46 -5.66
N ASP A 357 6.00 -20.99 -6.61
CA ASP A 357 5.03 -21.77 -7.39
C ASP A 357 4.10 -22.69 -6.57
N VAL A 358 3.68 -22.23 -5.39
CA VAL A 358 2.85 -23.04 -4.47
C VAL A 358 1.36 -22.85 -4.77
N ALA A 359 0.68 -23.95 -5.12
CA ALA A 359 -0.78 -24.03 -5.27
C ALA A 359 -1.53 -24.06 -3.93
N LEU A 360 -2.81 -23.72 -3.92
CA LEU A 360 -3.61 -23.65 -2.69
C LEU A 360 -3.72 -25.01 -1.99
N ALA A 361 -3.96 -26.09 -2.73
CA ALA A 361 -4.11 -27.44 -2.19
C ALA A 361 -2.83 -27.97 -1.50
N ALA A 362 -1.66 -27.46 -1.89
CA ALA A 362 -0.41 -27.83 -1.21
C ALA A 362 -0.37 -27.37 0.26
N LEU A 363 -1.26 -26.46 0.66
CA LEU A 363 -1.38 -25.96 2.02
C LEU A 363 -2.43 -26.74 2.84
N ASP A 364 -3.09 -27.74 2.25
CA ASP A 364 -4.05 -28.57 2.96
C ASP A 364 -3.35 -29.49 3.98
N GLY A 365 -4.01 -29.73 5.11
CA GLY A 365 -3.47 -30.55 6.20
C GLY A 365 -2.50 -29.82 7.15
N PHE A 366 -2.26 -28.52 6.95
CA PHE A 366 -1.49 -27.69 7.89
C PHE A 366 -2.40 -26.77 8.69
N ASP A 367 -2.28 -26.82 10.01
CA ASP A 367 -3.06 -25.98 10.93
C ASP A 367 -2.39 -24.63 11.25
N ASP A 368 -1.08 -24.51 10.94
CA ASP A 368 -0.32 -23.31 11.22
C ASP A 368 0.56 -22.85 10.05
N ALA A 369 0.74 -21.52 9.99
CA ALA A 369 1.47 -20.85 8.92
C ALA A 369 2.95 -21.26 8.85
N ARG A 370 3.56 -21.62 9.99
CA ARG A 370 4.98 -21.95 10.07
C ARG A 370 5.23 -23.34 9.52
N ALA A 371 4.42 -24.32 9.89
CA ALA A 371 4.49 -25.68 9.35
C ALA A 371 4.26 -25.66 7.83
N ALA A 372 3.18 -25.01 7.37
CA ALA A 372 2.90 -24.86 5.95
C ALA A 372 4.06 -24.19 5.19
N LYS A 373 4.63 -23.12 5.75
CA LYS A 373 5.78 -22.41 5.18
C LYS A 373 7.02 -23.29 5.08
N LEU A 374 7.37 -24.05 6.12
CA LEU A 374 8.56 -24.91 6.13
C LEU A 374 8.42 -26.09 5.16
N ALA A 375 7.22 -26.67 5.06
CA ALA A 375 6.96 -27.82 4.20
C ALA A 375 6.85 -27.44 2.72
N THR A 376 6.17 -26.33 2.41
CA THR A 376 5.84 -25.95 1.02
C THR A 376 6.67 -24.81 0.47
N ARG A 377 7.45 -24.13 1.32
CA ARG A 377 8.15 -22.87 1.02
C ARG A 377 7.21 -21.67 0.79
N CYS A 378 5.90 -21.82 0.95
CA CYS A 378 4.95 -20.71 0.77
C CYS A 378 5.33 -19.49 1.64
N GLY A 379 5.57 -18.35 0.98
CA GLY A 379 6.00 -17.11 1.64
C GLY A 379 7.50 -17.00 1.93
N MET A 380 8.33 -17.92 1.42
CA MET A 380 9.80 -17.86 1.54
C MET A 380 10.51 -17.13 0.39
N GLY A 381 9.82 -16.85 -0.72
CA GLY A 381 10.44 -16.19 -1.86
C GLY A 381 10.70 -14.69 -1.69
N ALA A 382 11.11 -14.01 -2.76
CA ALA A 382 11.62 -12.63 -2.69
C ALA A 382 10.65 -11.61 -2.03
N CYS A 383 9.34 -11.83 -2.12
CA CYS A 383 8.36 -10.95 -1.47
C CYS A 383 8.24 -11.16 0.05
N GLN A 384 8.81 -12.24 0.59
CA GLN A 384 8.75 -12.66 2.00
C GLN A 384 7.32 -12.73 2.54
N GLY A 385 6.42 -13.35 1.76
CA GLY A 385 5.03 -13.57 2.17
C GLY A 385 4.14 -12.33 2.16
N ARG A 386 4.60 -11.15 1.70
CA ARG A 386 3.77 -9.93 1.67
C ARG A 386 2.53 -10.03 0.79
N VAL A 387 2.61 -10.81 -0.29
CA VAL A 387 1.50 -11.01 -1.24
C VAL A 387 0.67 -12.22 -0.80
N CYS A 388 1.25 -13.42 -0.81
CA CYS A 388 0.53 -14.65 -0.47
C CYS A 388 0.02 -14.67 0.98
N GLY A 389 0.77 -14.12 1.95
CA GLY A 389 0.32 -14.06 3.34
C GLY A 389 -0.88 -13.12 3.55
N SER A 390 -1.00 -12.06 2.73
CA SER A 390 -2.21 -11.22 2.72
C SER A 390 -3.40 -11.97 2.13
N ALA A 391 -3.21 -12.68 1.02
CA ALA A 391 -4.24 -13.52 0.44
C ALA A 391 -4.70 -14.63 1.41
N LEU A 392 -3.77 -15.37 2.01
CA LEU A 392 -4.05 -16.48 2.93
C LEU A 392 -4.82 -16.03 4.18
N ALA A 393 -4.55 -14.83 4.67
CA ALA A 393 -5.33 -14.25 5.76
C ALA A 393 -6.78 -13.95 5.33
N GLU A 394 -7.00 -13.41 4.13
CA GLU A 394 -8.36 -13.18 3.60
C GLU A 394 -9.09 -14.48 3.28
N LEU A 395 -8.38 -15.53 2.87
CA LEU A 395 -8.92 -16.87 2.67
C LEU A 395 -9.21 -17.61 3.99
N GLY A 396 -8.90 -17.00 5.14
CA GLY A 396 -9.10 -17.61 6.46
C GLY A 396 -8.18 -18.80 6.75
N ARG A 397 -7.11 -18.98 5.97
CA ARG A 397 -6.17 -20.10 6.13
C ARG A 397 -5.18 -19.83 7.25
N PHE A 398 -4.43 -18.74 7.15
CA PHE A 398 -3.37 -18.41 8.10
C PHE A 398 -3.33 -16.91 8.42
N PRO A 399 -3.14 -16.50 9.69
CA PRO A 399 -2.98 -15.11 10.03
C PRO A 399 -1.65 -14.56 9.49
N ARG A 400 -1.59 -13.24 9.29
CA ARG A 400 -0.33 -12.55 9.00
C ARG A 400 0.49 -12.39 10.27
N GLY A 401 1.78 -12.72 10.21
CA GLY A 401 2.71 -12.47 11.32
C GLY A 401 4.14 -12.88 11.01
N GLY A 402 4.99 -12.84 12.04
CA GLY A 402 6.34 -13.40 11.99
C GLY A 402 7.34 -12.65 11.10
N PHE A 403 7.26 -11.32 11.05
CA PHE A 403 8.25 -10.51 10.32
C PHE A 403 9.63 -10.64 10.96
N ARG A 404 10.65 -10.90 10.14
CA ARG A 404 12.03 -11.05 10.58
C ARG A 404 12.94 -10.11 9.78
N PRO A 405 14.02 -9.59 10.41
CA PRO A 405 15.07 -8.96 9.65
C PRO A 405 15.82 -10.01 8.79
N PRO A 406 16.40 -9.60 7.65
CA PRO A 406 16.24 -8.28 7.05
C PRO A 406 14.84 -8.12 6.43
N LEU A 407 14.25 -6.93 6.54
CA LEU A 407 12.89 -6.66 6.02
C LEU A 407 12.82 -6.92 4.52
N PHE A 408 13.85 -6.52 3.79
CA PHE A 408 14.01 -6.81 2.37
C PHE A 408 15.31 -7.58 2.18
N PRO A 409 15.46 -8.34 1.07
CA PRO A 409 16.75 -8.89 0.70
C PRO A 409 17.83 -7.80 0.77
N ALA A 410 18.94 -8.12 1.43
CA ALA A 410 20.02 -7.20 1.71
C ALA A 410 21.35 -7.87 1.35
N ARG A 411 22.35 -7.08 0.94
CA ARG A 411 23.69 -7.61 0.67
C ARG A 411 24.35 -8.04 1.97
N LEU A 412 25.10 -9.15 1.92
CA LEU A 412 25.88 -9.62 3.08
C LEU A 412 26.84 -8.55 3.60
N ALA A 413 27.49 -7.80 2.70
CA ALA A 413 28.37 -6.68 3.07
C ALA A 413 27.64 -5.58 3.84
N SER A 414 26.38 -5.30 3.51
CA SER A 414 25.55 -4.31 4.22
C SER A 414 25.23 -4.76 5.64
N LEU A 415 25.00 -6.06 5.85
CA LEU A 415 24.74 -6.64 7.18
C LEU A 415 26.01 -6.77 8.00
N ALA A 416 27.15 -7.10 7.39
CA ALA A 416 28.43 -7.15 8.07
C ALA A 416 28.89 -5.77 8.59
N ALA A 417 28.54 -4.70 7.88
CA ALA A 417 28.80 -3.32 8.30
C ALA A 417 27.83 -2.84 9.40
N ALA A 418 26.82 -3.63 9.73
CA ALA A 418 25.79 -3.29 10.68
C ALA A 418 26.19 -3.74 12.07
N ASP A 419 26.95 -2.89 12.79
CA ASP A 419 26.98 -2.94 14.26
C ASP A 419 25.62 -2.43 14.78
N LEU A 420 24.59 -3.24 14.56
CA LEU A 420 23.28 -3.08 15.15
C LEU A 420 23.34 -3.86 16.46
N SER A 421 23.42 -3.13 17.57
CA SER A 421 22.93 -3.64 18.85
C SER A 421 21.46 -3.97 18.62
N LEU A 422 21.18 -5.23 18.22
CA LEU A 422 19.83 -5.73 18.05
C LEU A 422 19.13 -5.52 19.39
N PRO A 423 17.85 -5.11 19.41
CA PRO A 423 17.10 -5.12 20.65
C PRO A 423 17.20 -6.52 21.23
N ASP A 424 17.60 -6.63 22.50
CA ASP A 424 17.77 -7.89 23.22
C ASP A 424 16.67 -8.87 22.81
N SER A 425 17.03 -9.89 22.04
CA SER A 425 16.21 -11.07 21.94
C SER A 425 16.38 -11.79 23.27
N SER A 426 15.62 -11.39 24.28
CA SER A 426 15.28 -12.32 25.34
C SER A 426 14.52 -13.47 24.66
N ILE A 427 15.28 -14.46 24.22
CA ILE A 427 14.79 -15.83 24.07
C ILE A 427 14.23 -16.14 25.47
N PRO A 428 12.92 -16.43 25.62
CA PRO A 428 12.44 -16.93 26.89
C PRO A 428 13.25 -18.19 27.19
N ASP A 429 13.92 -18.18 28.33
CA ASP A 429 14.70 -19.31 28.81
C ASP A 429 13.78 -20.54 28.82
N LEU A 430 14.05 -21.50 27.95
CA LEU A 430 13.36 -22.79 27.93
C LEU A 430 13.95 -23.66 29.05
N SER A 431 13.76 -23.21 30.28
CA SER A 431 14.03 -24.00 31.48
C SER A 431 13.23 -23.45 32.66
N THR A 432 11.94 -23.81 32.70
CA THR A 432 11.20 -24.34 33.85
C THR A 432 9.82 -24.78 33.41
#